data_AF-B8BEU2-F1
#
_entry.id   AF-B8BEU2-F1
#
_cell.length_a   1.000
_cell.length_b   1.000
_cell.length_c   1.000
_cell.angle_alpha   90.00
_cell.angle_beta   90.00
_cell.angle_gamma   90.00
#
_symmetry.space_group_name_H-M   'P 1'
#
loop_
_entity.id
_entity.type
_entity.pdbx_description
1 polymer ?
#
loop_
_entity_poly.entity_id
_entity_poly.type
_entity_poly.pdbx_seq_one_letter_code
_entity_poly.pdbx_strand_id
1 'polypeptide(L)'
;MLRKRNVLKFVKDSSILRPGYYIAIDPRTKLVILGIRGTHTVYDLVTDLIALSDKKVSPKGFSTHFGTYEAARWYLRHELGLIRKCLEKHKDYKLRLVGHSLGGASAALLAIMLRKKSKEELGFSPDVISAVGYGTPPCVSREIAQSCASYVSTVVLQDDIIPRLSAASLARLRAEILKTDWVSVLEKEDWKHIVDIVTNAKLVVSSIQDVARKLADYAKIVTVSTSSDAIKDQDRPLSTSEVLSPDSKEDVFVPEDLFLPGTLYYLKRDIEDINGVEDESYTLWRGDAGENFQRILLSGNLISDHKCESIYYALRDVLKTLPPQESG
;
A
#
# COMPACT_ATOMS: atom_id res chain seq x y z
N MET A 1 15.97 -8.72 -18.07
CA MET A 1 15.08 -7.58 -18.38
C MET A 1 14.16 -7.95 -19.53
N LEU A 2 12.85 -7.76 -19.33
CA LEU A 2 11.81 -7.96 -20.33
C LEU A 2 12.02 -6.98 -21.50
N ARG A 3 12.06 -7.48 -22.73
CA ARG A 3 12.25 -6.63 -23.93
C ARG A 3 10.90 -6.12 -24.42
N LYS A 4 10.86 -4.86 -24.93
CA LYS A 4 9.63 -4.25 -25.50
C LYS A 4 8.96 -5.13 -26.55
N ARG A 5 9.75 -5.83 -27.39
CA ARG A 5 9.26 -6.75 -28.42
C ARG A 5 8.45 -7.95 -27.88
N ASN A 6 8.57 -8.24 -26.58
CA ASN A 6 7.84 -9.33 -25.94
C ASN A 6 6.55 -8.86 -25.25
N VAL A 7 6.23 -7.56 -25.30
CA VAL A 7 4.97 -7.01 -24.79
C VAL A 7 3.89 -7.22 -25.84
N LEU A 8 2.88 -8.01 -25.50
CA LEU A 8 1.76 -8.35 -26.39
C LEU A 8 0.67 -7.30 -26.36
N LYS A 9 0.45 -6.70 -25.19
CA LYS A 9 -0.56 -5.68 -24.96
C LYS A 9 -0.03 -4.67 -23.95
N PHE A 10 -0.23 -3.40 -24.24
CA PHE A 10 0.12 -2.30 -23.34
C PHE A 10 -1.05 -1.31 -23.34
N VAL A 11 -1.67 -1.12 -22.18
CA VAL A 11 -2.75 -0.16 -21.98
C VAL A 11 -2.24 0.90 -21.02
N LYS A 12 -1.95 2.08 -21.56
CA LYS A 12 -1.39 3.20 -20.81
C LYS A 12 -2.45 3.90 -19.96
N ASP A 13 -3.60 4.14 -20.57
CA ASP A 13 -4.64 4.98 -19.98
C ASP A 13 -5.39 4.22 -18.89
N SER A 14 -5.45 4.84 -17.72
CA SER A 14 -6.26 4.35 -16.61
C SER A 14 -7.62 5.03 -16.64
N SER A 15 -8.69 4.25 -16.53
CA SER A 15 -10.02 4.78 -16.18
C SER A 15 -10.33 4.46 -14.72
N ILE A 16 -11.42 5.02 -14.19
CA ILE A 16 -11.94 4.68 -12.87
C ILE A 16 -12.06 3.14 -12.77
N LEU A 17 -11.43 2.54 -11.76
CA LEU A 17 -11.33 1.09 -11.50
C LEU A 17 -10.62 0.25 -12.59
N ARG A 18 -9.87 0.87 -13.50
CA ARG A 18 -9.12 0.16 -14.56
C ARG A 18 -7.71 0.73 -14.63
N PRO A 19 -6.78 0.26 -13.78
CA PRO A 19 -5.41 0.69 -13.85
C PRO A 19 -4.78 0.33 -15.21
N GLY A 20 -3.81 1.14 -15.63
CA GLY A 20 -2.96 0.80 -16.76
C GLY A 20 -2.24 -0.53 -16.51
N TYR A 21 -2.01 -1.31 -17.57
CA TYR A 21 -1.41 -2.63 -17.44
C TYR A 21 -0.71 -3.06 -18.72
N TYR A 22 0.06 -4.13 -18.62
CA TYR A 22 0.65 -4.78 -19.77
C TYR A 22 0.60 -6.30 -19.64
N ILE A 23 0.53 -6.98 -20.78
CA ILE A 23 0.69 -8.43 -20.88
C ILE A 23 1.93 -8.69 -21.73
N ALA A 24 2.84 -9.50 -21.22
CA ALA A 24 4.09 -9.82 -21.88
C ALA A 24 4.52 -11.27 -21.69
N ILE A 25 5.44 -11.71 -22.53
CA ILE A 25 6.06 -13.03 -22.44
C ILE A 25 7.52 -12.83 -22.02
N ASP A 26 7.98 -13.53 -21.00
CA ASP A 26 9.40 -13.67 -20.69
C ASP A 26 9.87 -15.09 -21.04
N PRO A 27 10.50 -15.28 -22.21
CA PRO A 27 11.01 -16.59 -22.62
C PRO A 27 12.15 -17.10 -21.74
N ARG A 28 12.89 -16.22 -21.04
CA ARG A 28 14.05 -16.63 -20.24
C ARG A 28 13.62 -17.37 -18.99
N THR A 29 12.59 -16.85 -18.34
CA THR A 29 12.03 -17.42 -17.11
C THR A 29 10.77 -18.25 -17.37
N LYS A 30 10.38 -18.43 -18.64
CA LYS A 30 9.17 -19.13 -19.08
C LYS A 30 7.90 -18.59 -18.38
N LEU A 31 7.70 -17.27 -18.46
CA LEU A 31 6.56 -16.60 -17.83
C LEU A 31 5.67 -15.91 -18.85
N VAL A 32 4.36 -15.99 -18.63
CA VAL A 32 3.39 -14.98 -19.09
C VAL A 32 3.18 -14.01 -17.94
N ILE A 33 3.41 -12.72 -18.17
CA ILE A 33 3.37 -11.68 -17.14
C ILE A 33 2.18 -10.76 -17.41
N LEU A 34 1.32 -10.55 -16.42
CA LEU A 34 0.37 -9.43 -16.37
C LEU A 34 0.85 -8.45 -15.31
N GLY A 35 1.37 -7.31 -15.76
CA GLY A 35 1.81 -6.23 -14.89
C GLY A 35 0.73 -5.17 -14.75
N ILE A 36 0.31 -4.89 -13.52
CA ILE A 36 -0.77 -3.95 -13.19
C ILE A 36 -0.18 -2.73 -12.48
N ARG A 37 -0.51 -1.54 -12.97
CA ARG A 37 -0.07 -0.27 -12.40
C ARG A 37 -0.86 0.08 -11.13
N GLY A 38 -0.20 0.68 -10.15
CA GLY A 38 -0.85 1.30 -8.99
C GLY A 38 -1.43 2.69 -9.29
N THR A 39 -1.83 3.41 -8.24
CA THR A 39 -2.20 4.83 -8.31
C THR A 39 -1.01 5.70 -8.69
N HIS A 40 -1.28 6.92 -9.15
CA HIS A 40 -0.24 7.88 -9.49
C HIS A 40 0.45 8.43 -8.25
N THR A 41 -0.29 8.61 -7.15
CA THR A 41 0.26 9.08 -5.88
C THR A 41 -0.26 8.25 -4.70
N VAL A 42 0.49 8.28 -3.59
CA VAL A 42 0.06 7.73 -2.29
C VAL A 42 -1.16 8.49 -1.77
N TYR A 43 -1.26 9.79 -2.04
CA TYR A 43 -2.34 10.65 -1.58
C TYR A 43 -3.69 10.29 -2.23
N ASP A 44 -3.69 9.95 -3.52
CA ASP A 44 -4.89 9.46 -4.20
C ASP A 44 -5.43 8.21 -3.48
N LEU A 45 -4.54 7.31 -3.07
CA LEU A 45 -4.91 6.08 -2.36
C LEU A 45 -5.46 6.36 -0.95
N VAL A 46 -4.81 7.24 -0.18
CA VAL A 46 -5.32 7.65 1.14
C VAL A 46 -6.71 8.27 1.01
N THR A 47 -6.90 9.15 0.03
CA THR A 47 -8.18 9.84 -0.22
C THR A 47 -9.28 8.84 -0.62
N ASP A 48 -8.96 7.91 -1.52
CA ASP A 48 -9.88 6.85 -1.94
C ASP A 48 -10.29 5.94 -0.77
N LEU A 49 -9.34 5.59 0.11
CA LEU A 49 -9.60 4.74 1.27
C LEU A 49 -10.55 5.43 2.27
N ILE A 50 -10.34 6.71 2.54
CA ILE A 50 -11.19 7.51 3.43
C ILE A 50 -12.59 7.67 2.83
N ALA A 51 -12.69 7.97 1.53
CA ALA A 51 -13.98 8.09 0.86
C ALA A 51 -14.78 6.77 0.82
N LEU A 52 -14.10 5.63 0.91
CA LEU A 52 -14.70 4.30 0.91
C LEU A 52 -15.03 3.77 2.31
N SER A 53 -14.38 4.26 3.38
CA SER A 53 -14.70 3.84 4.75
C SER A 53 -16.11 4.25 5.20
N ASP A 54 -16.71 5.25 4.56
CA ASP A 54 -18.08 5.71 4.83
C ASP A 54 -19.17 4.86 4.14
N LYS A 55 -18.79 3.88 3.28
CA LYS A 55 -19.75 3.04 2.55
C LYS A 55 -19.73 1.59 3.09
N LYS A 56 -20.87 1.15 3.61
CA LYS A 56 -21.10 -0.21 4.15
C LYS A 56 -20.66 -1.31 3.17
N VAL A 57 -19.86 -2.26 3.67
CA VAL A 57 -19.19 -3.34 2.91
C VAL A 57 -20.13 -4.51 2.59
N SER A 58 -19.90 -5.12 1.42
CA SER A 58 -20.60 -6.30 0.88
C SER A 58 -20.14 -7.65 1.51
N PRO A 59 -20.80 -8.79 1.25
CA PRO A 59 -20.63 -10.02 2.05
C PRO A 59 -19.37 -10.85 1.71
N LYS A 60 -18.84 -11.55 2.74
CA LYS A 60 -17.83 -12.65 2.72
C LYS A 60 -16.34 -12.28 2.66
N GLY A 61 -15.80 -11.66 3.71
CA GLY A 61 -14.35 -11.77 4.05
C GLY A 61 -13.35 -11.09 3.10
N PHE A 62 -13.82 -10.26 2.17
CA PHE A 62 -12.99 -9.33 1.42
C PHE A 62 -13.35 -7.92 1.88
N SER A 63 -12.39 -7.13 2.38
CA SER A 63 -12.66 -5.70 2.40
C SER A 63 -12.51 -5.16 1.00
N THR A 64 -13.60 -4.61 0.53
CA THR A 64 -13.66 -3.86 -0.69
C THR A 64 -13.06 -2.49 -0.46
N HIS A 65 -11.76 -2.37 -0.73
CA HIS A 65 -11.39 -1.36 -1.71
C HIS A 65 -12.19 -1.69 -2.97
N PHE A 66 -13.44 -1.19 -3.06
CA PHE A 66 -14.40 -1.55 -4.12
C PHE A 66 -13.74 -1.46 -5.50
N GLY A 67 -12.84 -0.49 -5.68
CA GLY A 67 -12.07 -0.34 -6.90
C GLY A 67 -11.08 -1.46 -7.22
N THR A 68 -10.36 -2.00 -6.25
CA THR A 68 -9.34 -3.04 -6.48
C THR A 68 -9.97 -4.39 -6.79
N TYR A 69 -11.03 -4.76 -6.07
CA TYR A 69 -11.77 -5.98 -6.35
C TYR A 69 -12.46 -5.93 -7.72
N GLU A 70 -13.08 -4.80 -8.07
CA GLU A 70 -13.68 -4.61 -9.39
C GLU A 70 -12.63 -4.57 -10.51
N ALA A 71 -11.44 -3.98 -10.27
CA ALA A 71 -10.33 -4.05 -11.21
C ALA A 71 -9.90 -5.50 -11.47
N ALA A 72 -9.73 -6.32 -10.42
CA ALA A 72 -9.41 -7.74 -10.56
C ALA A 72 -10.49 -8.49 -11.35
N ARG A 73 -11.78 -8.26 -11.06
CA ARG A 73 -12.89 -8.83 -11.85
C ARG A 73 -12.88 -8.38 -13.30
N TRP A 74 -12.51 -7.14 -13.56
CA TRP A 74 -12.41 -6.61 -14.91
C TRP A 74 -11.34 -7.37 -15.70
N TYR A 75 -10.13 -7.55 -15.17
CA TYR A 75 -9.08 -8.33 -15.82
C TYR A 75 -9.48 -9.78 -16.06
N LEU A 76 -10.13 -10.41 -15.06
CA LEU A 76 -10.65 -11.78 -15.20
C LEU A 76 -11.62 -11.92 -16.39
N ARG A 77 -12.46 -10.91 -16.64
CA ARG A 77 -13.43 -10.92 -17.74
C ARG A 77 -12.82 -10.60 -19.11
N HIS A 78 -11.89 -9.65 -19.16
CA HIS A 78 -11.43 -9.07 -20.42
C HIS A 78 -10.09 -9.63 -20.90
N GLU A 79 -9.21 -10.04 -19.98
CA GLU A 79 -7.84 -10.45 -20.32
C GLU A 79 -7.61 -11.96 -20.22
N LEU A 80 -8.50 -12.70 -19.54
CA LEU A 80 -8.38 -14.16 -19.42
C LEU A 80 -8.29 -14.86 -20.78
N GLY A 81 -9.03 -14.39 -21.78
CA GLY A 81 -8.98 -14.97 -23.13
C GLY A 81 -7.60 -14.83 -23.79
N LEU A 82 -6.91 -13.70 -23.61
CA LEU A 82 -5.56 -13.49 -24.13
C LEU A 82 -4.54 -14.32 -23.34
N ILE A 83 -4.65 -14.33 -22.01
CA ILE A 83 -3.78 -15.13 -21.12
C ILE A 83 -3.88 -16.62 -21.46
N ARG A 84 -5.11 -17.14 -21.62
CA ARG A 84 -5.38 -18.52 -22.02
C ARG A 84 -4.67 -18.86 -23.33
N LYS A 85 -4.87 -18.06 -24.38
CA LYS A 85 -4.20 -18.26 -25.68
C LYS A 85 -2.66 -18.29 -25.56
N CYS A 86 -2.09 -17.46 -24.69
CA CYS A 86 -0.65 -17.44 -24.46
C CYS A 86 -0.16 -18.73 -23.79
N LEU A 87 -0.85 -19.20 -22.75
CA LEU A 87 -0.50 -20.42 -22.03
C LEU A 87 -0.78 -21.69 -22.84
N GLU A 88 -1.77 -21.68 -23.72
CA GLU A 88 -2.00 -22.75 -24.69
C GLU A 88 -0.85 -22.87 -25.70
N LYS A 89 -0.33 -21.74 -26.19
CA LYS A 89 0.83 -21.68 -27.09
C LYS A 89 2.15 -22.05 -26.40
N HIS A 90 2.26 -21.74 -25.11
CA HIS A 90 3.47 -21.91 -24.30
C HIS A 90 3.17 -22.81 -23.10
N LYS A 91 2.97 -24.12 -23.36
CA LYS A 91 2.48 -25.10 -22.36
C LYS A 91 3.37 -25.27 -21.13
N ASP A 92 4.66 -24.95 -21.23
CA ASP A 92 5.63 -25.01 -20.13
C ASP A 92 5.78 -23.69 -19.36
N TYR A 93 4.97 -22.68 -19.67
CA TYR A 93 5.05 -21.35 -19.06
C TYR A 93 4.10 -21.22 -17.87
N LYS A 94 4.50 -20.37 -16.92
CA LYS A 94 3.69 -20.02 -15.74
C LYS A 94 3.08 -18.64 -15.89
N LEU A 95 1.95 -18.40 -15.22
CA LEU A 95 1.35 -17.07 -15.15
C LEU A 95 1.88 -16.34 -13.91
N ARG A 96 2.46 -15.17 -14.13
CA ARG A 96 2.94 -14.27 -13.07
C ARG A 96 2.18 -12.95 -13.13
N LEU A 97 1.38 -12.68 -12.11
CA LEU A 97 0.76 -11.39 -11.89
C LEU A 97 1.71 -10.52 -11.07
N VAL A 98 1.93 -9.28 -11.48
CA VAL A 98 2.78 -8.35 -10.72
C VAL A 98 2.12 -7.00 -10.62
N GLY A 99 2.34 -6.31 -9.50
CA GLY A 99 1.91 -4.94 -9.37
C GLY A 99 2.52 -4.25 -8.16
N HIS A 100 2.44 -2.92 -8.18
CA HIS A 100 2.86 -2.06 -7.08
C HIS A 100 1.63 -1.36 -6.50
N SER A 101 1.62 -1.12 -5.18
CA SER A 101 0.53 -0.42 -4.50
C SER A 101 -0.83 -1.09 -4.78
N LEU A 102 -1.85 -0.33 -5.19
CA LEU A 102 -3.14 -0.88 -5.64
C LEU A 102 -3.03 -1.93 -6.77
N GLY A 103 -2.01 -1.82 -7.62
CA GLY A 103 -1.75 -2.82 -8.67
C GLY A 103 -1.34 -4.16 -8.06
N GLY A 104 -0.59 -4.14 -6.96
CA GLY A 104 -0.23 -5.32 -6.17
C GLY A 104 -1.46 -5.99 -5.56
N ALA A 105 -2.35 -5.19 -4.96
CA ALA A 105 -3.61 -5.71 -4.42
C ALA A 105 -4.52 -6.30 -5.52
N SER A 106 -4.60 -5.64 -6.69
CA SER A 106 -5.35 -6.14 -7.86
C SER A 106 -4.77 -7.46 -8.37
N ALA A 107 -3.44 -7.57 -8.46
CA ALA A 107 -2.75 -8.77 -8.88
C ALA A 107 -3.01 -9.94 -7.91
N ALA A 108 -2.93 -9.69 -6.60
CA ALA A 108 -3.21 -10.69 -5.57
C ALA A 108 -4.67 -11.19 -5.63
N LEU A 109 -5.64 -10.26 -5.67
CA LEU A 109 -7.06 -10.61 -5.77
C LEU A 109 -7.37 -11.37 -7.06
N LEU A 110 -6.77 -10.97 -8.19
CA LEU A 110 -6.91 -11.70 -9.45
C LEU A 110 -6.33 -13.12 -9.35
N ALA A 111 -5.17 -13.29 -8.71
CA ALA A 111 -4.59 -14.62 -8.48
C ALA A 111 -5.53 -15.52 -7.68
N ILE A 112 -6.07 -14.99 -6.58
CA ILE A 112 -7.02 -15.69 -5.70
C ILE A 112 -8.27 -16.10 -6.49
N MET A 113 -8.83 -15.19 -7.31
CA MET A 113 -9.99 -15.49 -8.15
C MET A 113 -9.70 -16.58 -9.17
N LEU A 114 -8.54 -16.53 -9.85
CA LEU A 114 -8.16 -17.53 -10.84
C LEU A 114 -7.86 -18.89 -10.19
N ARG A 115 -7.19 -18.92 -9.04
CA ARG A 115 -6.88 -20.16 -8.30
C ARG A 115 -8.11 -20.91 -7.79
N LYS A 116 -9.26 -20.23 -7.67
CA LYS A 116 -10.55 -20.84 -7.31
C LYS A 116 -11.29 -21.48 -8.51
N LYS A 117 -10.84 -21.26 -9.74
CA LYS A 117 -11.45 -21.81 -10.96
C LYS A 117 -10.89 -23.18 -11.31
N SER A 118 -11.69 -24.00 -11.99
CA SER A 118 -11.23 -25.30 -12.49
C SER A 118 -10.31 -25.15 -13.72
N LYS A 119 -9.56 -26.21 -14.04
CA LYS A 119 -8.73 -26.26 -15.24
C LYS A 119 -9.58 -26.10 -16.52
N GLU A 120 -10.78 -26.64 -16.52
CA GLU A 120 -11.74 -26.58 -17.63
C GLU A 120 -12.23 -25.14 -17.84
N GLU A 121 -12.51 -24.41 -16.75
CA GLU A 121 -12.88 -23.00 -16.81
C GLU A 121 -11.73 -22.11 -17.32
N LEU A 122 -10.49 -22.43 -16.95
CA LEU A 122 -9.32 -21.61 -17.30
C LEU A 122 -8.70 -21.96 -18.65
N GLY A 123 -8.76 -23.23 -19.08
CA GLY A 123 -8.00 -23.78 -20.21
C GLY A 123 -6.53 -24.11 -19.88
N PHE A 124 -6.11 -23.91 -18.62
CA PHE A 124 -4.76 -24.21 -18.12
C PHE A 124 -4.83 -24.54 -16.63
N SER A 125 -3.78 -25.16 -16.08
CA SER A 125 -3.78 -25.52 -14.65
C SER A 125 -3.75 -24.28 -13.77
N PRO A 126 -4.65 -24.13 -12.77
CA PRO A 126 -4.55 -23.06 -11.78
C PRO A 126 -3.21 -23.07 -11.03
N ASP A 127 -2.54 -24.21 -10.94
CA ASP A 127 -1.29 -24.36 -10.17
C ASP A 127 -0.12 -23.54 -10.70
N VAL A 128 -0.18 -23.11 -11.97
CA VAL A 128 0.87 -22.32 -12.61
C VAL A 128 0.77 -20.82 -12.32
N ILE A 129 -0.25 -20.40 -11.56
CA ILE A 129 -0.55 -18.99 -11.28
C ILE A 129 0.16 -18.56 -10.00
N SER A 130 0.85 -17.42 -10.06
CA SER A 130 1.45 -16.75 -8.91
C SER A 130 1.31 -15.24 -9.02
N ALA A 131 1.32 -14.55 -7.87
CA ALA A 131 1.32 -13.08 -7.81
C ALA A 131 2.44 -12.54 -6.91
N VAL A 132 3.01 -11.41 -7.31
CA VAL A 132 3.97 -10.65 -6.50
C VAL A 132 3.52 -9.20 -6.45
N GLY A 133 3.20 -8.73 -5.25
CA GLY A 133 2.84 -7.34 -4.99
C GLY A 133 3.96 -6.60 -4.26
N TYR A 134 4.20 -5.34 -4.61
CA TYR A 134 5.18 -4.47 -3.96
C TYR A 134 4.48 -3.28 -3.31
N GLY A 135 4.71 -3.01 -2.03
CA GLY A 135 4.00 -1.95 -1.31
C GLY A 135 2.48 -2.16 -1.33
N THR A 136 2.00 -3.40 -1.34
CA THR A 136 0.57 -3.73 -1.47
C THR A 136 -0.20 -3.29 -0.23
N PRO A 137 -1.36 -2.61 -0.33
CA PRO A 137 -2.19 -2.34 0.84
C PRO A 137 -2.93 -3.59 1.33
N PRO A 138 -3.33 -3.65 2.61
CA PRO A 138 -4.18 -4.70 3.14
C PRO A 138 -5.50 -4.79 2.37
N CYS A 139 -5.84 -5.98 1.84
CA CYS A 139 -7.00 -6.13 0.94
C CYS A 139 -7.77 -7.44 1.10
N VAL A 140 -7.44 -8.26 2.09
CA VAL A 140 -8.04 -9.58 2.33
C VAL A 140 -8.21 -9.86 3.82
N SER A 141 -9.13 -10.75 4.19
CA SER A 141 -9.18 -11.27 5.57
C SER A 141 -7.92 -12.08 5.91
N ARG A 142 -7.73 -12.35 7.20
CA ARG A 142 -6.62 -13.18 7.70
C ARG A 142 -6.60 -14.57 7.06
N GLU A 143 -7.75 -15.22 6.95
CA GLU A 143 -7.89 -16.57 6.41
C GLU A 143 -7.50 -16.60 4.92
N ILE A 144 -7.87 -15.55 4.19
CA ILE A 144 -7.50 -15.43 2.78
C ILE A 144 -6.00 -15.14 2.63
N ALA A 145 -5.43 -14.26 3.47
CA ALA A 145 -3.99 -13.99 3.49
C ALA A 145 -3.19 -15.29 3.68
N GLN A 146 -3.60 -16.12 4.64
CA GLN A 146 -2.98 -17.41 4.92
C GLN A 146 -3.20 -18.43 3.79
N SER A 147 -4.43 -18.58 3.29
CA SER A 147 -4.73 -19.59 2.25
C SER A 147 -4.07 -19.30 0.89
N CYS A 148 -3.70 -18.04 0.61
CA CYS A 148 -3.01 -17.66 -0.61
C CYS A 148 -1.47 -17.62 -0.49
N ALA A 149 -0.91 -17.93 0.68
CA ALA A 149 0.52 -17.82 0.97
C ALA A 149 1.43 -18.64 0.04
N SER A 150 0.92 -19.74 -0.52
CA SER A 150 1.68 -20.63 -1.42
C SER A 150 1.86 -20.07 -2.83
N TYR A 151 1.08 -19.06 -3.25
CA TYR A 151 1.14 -18.51 -4.60
C TYR A 151 1.11 -16.98 -4.68
N VAL A 152 0.85 -16.28 -3.57
CA VAL A 152 0.96 -14.82 -3.48
C VAL A 152 2.11 -14.45 -2.56
N SER A 153 2.90 -13.46 -2.97
CA SER A 153 3.95 -12.85 -2.18
C SER A 153 3.78 -11.34 -2.15
N THR A 154 3.93 -10.73 -0.99
CA THR A 154 3.88 -9.28 -0.80
C THR A 154 5.21 -8.79 -0.25
N VAL A 155 5.83 -7.83 -0.94
CA VAL A 155 7.09 -7.19 -0.54
C VAL A 155 6.78 -5.82 0.06
N VAL A 156 7.32 -5.56 1.25
CA VAL A 156 7.16 -4.31 2.00
C VAL A 156 8.52 -3.73 2.30
N LEU A 157 8.70 -2.43 2.10
CA LEU A 157 9.92 -1.72 2.47
C LEU A 157 9.70 -0.94 3.77
N GLN A 158 10.49 -1.27 4.79
CA GLN A 158 10.66 -0.49 6.02
C GLN A 158 9.37 0.20 6.56
N ASP A 159 9.28 1.52 6.38
CA ASP A 159 8.24 2.38 6.91
C ASP A 159 7.14 2.71 5.90
N ASP A 160 7.11 2.01 4.75
CA ASP A 160 6.08 2.18 3.73
C ASP A 160 4.69 2.18 4.37
N ILE A 161 4.00 3.31 4.20
CA ILE A 161 2.68 3.53 4.78
C ILE A 161 1.62 2.65 4.13
N ILE A 162 1.73 2.31 2.85
CA ILE A 162 0.64 1.68 2.11
C ILE A 162 0.31 0.28 2.62
N PRO A 163 1.30 -0.61 2.89
CA PRO A 163 1.05 -1.88 3.55
C PRO A 163 0.44 -1.76 4.95
N ARG A 164 0.50 -0.57 5.55
CA ARG A 164 -0.04 -0.27 6.89
C ARG A 164 -1.37 0.46 6.86
N LEU A 165 -1.87 0.81 5.67
CA LEU A 165 -3.00 1.71 5.51
C LEU A 165 -4.30 0.91 5.33
N SER A 166 -5.17 0.96 6.33
CA SER A 166 -6.52 0.41 6.32
C SER A 166 -7.47 1.37 7.05
N ALA A 167 -8.78 1.20 6.88
CA ALA A 167 -9.76 2.01 7.62
C ALA A 167 -9.56 1.87 9.14
N ALA A 168 -9.26 0.65 9.61
CA ALA A 168 -8.99 0.38 11.01
C ALA A 168 -7.70 1.04 11.49
N SER A 169 -6.59 0.94 10.74
CA SER A 169 -5.32 1.55 11.15
C SER A 169 -5.38 3.07 11.13
N LEU A 170 -6.11 3.66 10.18
CA LEU A 170 -6.33 5.10 10.13
C LEU A 170 -7.20 5.59 11.29
N ALA A 171 -8.25 4.84 11.66
CA ALA A 171 -9.07 5.16 12.82
C ALA A 171 -8.26 5.08 14.13
N ARG A 172 -7.38 4.08 14.28
CA ARG A 172 -6.43 4.01 15.40
C ARG A 172 -5.48 5.19 15.42
N LEU A 173 -4.86 5.51 14.28
CA LEU A 173 -3.96 6.66 14.15
C LEU A 173 -4.67 7.96 14.53
N ARG A 174 -5.91 8.17 14.07
CA ARG A 174 -6.75 9.31 14.48
C ARG A 174 -6.91 9.33 16.01
N ALA A 175 -7.29 8.22 16.62
CA ALA A 175 -7.50 8.14 18.06
C ALA A 175 -6.21 8.40 18.86
N GLU A 176 -5.06 7.89 18.40
CA GLU A 176 -3.74 8.16 18.97
C GLU A 176 -3.42 9.66 18.89
N ILE A 177 -3.51 10.27 17.71
CA ILE A 177 -3.25 11.71 17.52
C ILE A 177 -4.13 12.59 18.41
N LEU A 178 -5.41 12.23 18.56
CA LEU A 178 -6.34 12.99 19.40
C LEU A 178 -6.03 12.90 20.90
N LYS A 179 -5.39 11.81 21.36
CA LYS A 179 -5.05 11.55 22.77
C LYS A 179 -3.65 12.03 23.15
N THR A 180 -2.74 12.14 22.19
CA THR A 180 -1.36 12.58 22.45
C THR A 180 -1.34 14.02 22.96
N ASP A 181 -0.64 14.24 24.07
CA ASP A 181 -0.27 15.57 24.55
C ASP A 181 0.98 16.05 23.80
N TRP A 182 0.75 16.68 22.66
CA TRP A 182 1.79 17.11 21.73
C TRP A 182 2.70 18.21 22.29
N VAL A 183 2.30 18.91 23.36
CA VAL A 183 3.15 19.90 24.03
C VAL A 183 4.37 19.23 24.66
N SER A 184 4.16 18.09 25.32
CA SER A 184 5.23 17.31 25.96
C SER A 184 6.19 16.62 24.99
N VAL A 185 5.74 16.34 23.76
CA VAL A 185 6.55 15.74 22.68
C VAL A 185 7.47 16.79 22.06
N LEU A 186 6.95 18.00 21.85
CA LEU A 186 7.68 19.16 21.34
C LEU A 186 8.86 19.57 22.22
N GLU A 187 8.78 19.36 23.53
CA GLU A 187 9.83 19.72 24.48
C GLU A 187 11.01 18.73 24.49
N LYS A 188 10.89 17.57 23.84
CA LYS A 188 11.83 16.44 23.98
C LYS A 188 12.56 16.01 22.71
N GLU A 189 12.11 16.42 21.52
CA GLU A 189 12.66 15.96 20.24
C GLU A 189 13.08 17.10 19.30
N ASP A 190 13.99 16.79 18.36
CA ASP A 190 14.49 17.72 17.35
C ASP A 190 13.36 18.23 16.43
N TRP A 191 13.21 19.55 16.34
CA TRP A 191 12.08 20.20 15.66
C TRP A 191 11.91 19.81 14.18
N LYS A 192 13.00 19.53 13.45
CA LYS A 192 12.92 19.13 12.03
C LYS A 192 12.22 17.79 11.85
N HIS A 193 12.52 16.83 12.72
CA HIS A 193 11.91 15.50 12.70
C HIS A 193 10.41 15.58 13.00
N ILE A 194 10.02 16.43 13.96
CA ILE A 194 8.62 16.64 14.32
C ILE A 194 7.84 17.34 13.20
N VAL A 195 8.43 18.31 12.50
CA VAL A 195 7.76 18.98 11.36
C VAL A 195 7.45 18.00 10.23
N ASP A 196 8.38 17.11 9.90
CA ASP A 196 8.15 16.08 8.87
C ASP A 196 7.07 15.09 9.30
N ILE A 197 7.09 14.63 10.56
CA ILE A 197 6.06 13.78 11.16
C ILE A 197 4.69 14.45 11.11
N VAL A 198 4.60 15.71 11.53
CA VAL A 198 3.35 16.47 11.59
C VAL A 198 2.84 16.79 10.19
N THR A 199 3.73 17.10 9.24
CA THR A 199 3.36 17.34 7.85
C THR A 199 2.82 16.05 7.22
N ASN A 200 3.50 14.93 7.41
CA ASN A 200 3.05 13.63 6.92
C ASN A 200 1.74 13.18 7.61
N ALA A 201 1.60 13.41 8.92
CA ALA A 201 0.37 13.14 9.65
C ALA A 201 -0.79 14.03 9.19
N LYS A 202 -0.55 15.32 8.93
CA LYS A 202 -1.55 16.21 8.33
C LYS A 202 -1.99 15.69 6.99
N LEU A 203 -1.06 15.27 6.14
CA LEU A 203 -1.37 14.78 4.80
C LEU A 203 -2.17 13.47 4.81
N VAL A 204 -1.95 12.61 5.81
CA VAL A 204 -2.68 11.35 5.96
C VAL A 204 -4.07 11.56 6.59
N VAL A 205 -4.23 12.60 7.42
CA VAL A 205 -5.41 12.78 8.27
C VAL A 205 -6.18 14.08 7.97
N SER A 206 -5.79 14.85 6.95
CA SER A 206 -6.42 16.12 6.55
C SER A 206 -7.87 15.96 6.07
N SER A 207 -8.22 14.78 5.56
CA SER A 207 -9.59 14.44 5.18
C SER A 207 -10.50 14.20 6.40
N ILE A 208 -9.93 14.20 7.61
CA ILE A 208 -10.64 14.10 8.89
C ILE A 208 -10.61 15.49 9.54
N GLN A 209 -11.71 16.24 9.37
CA GLN A 209 -11.79 17.66 9.75
C GLN A 209 -11.37 17.96 11.20
N ASP A 210 -11.61 17.05 12.15
CA ASP A 210 -11.24 17.24 13.55
C ASP A 210 -9.73 17.11 13.83
N VAL A 211 -9.04 16.26 13.07
CA VAL A 211 -7.58 16.08 13.21
C VAL A 211 -6.85 17.18 12.45
N ALA A 212 -7.36 17.57 11.28
CA ALA A 212 -6.88 18.73 10.55
C ALA A 212 -6.92 19.99 11.43
N ARG A 213 -8.00 20.20 12.21
CA ARG A 213 -8.10 21.31 13.18
C ARG A 213 -7.02 21.23 14.27
N LYS A 214 -6.87 20.10 14.98
CA LYS A 214 -5.83 19.95 16.01
C LYS A 214 -4.41 20.13 15.46
N LEU A 215 -4.11 19.59 14.27
CA LEU A 215 -2.81 19.74 13.63
C LEU A 215 -2.60 21.17 13.08
N ALA A 216 -3.67 21.88 12.67
CA ALA A 216 -3.60 23.27 12.24
C ALA A 216 -3.36 24.22 13.41
N ASP A 217 -4.05 24.02 14.54
CA ASP A 217 -3.79 24.74 15.79
C ASP A 217 -2.33 24.56 16.23
N TYR A 218 -1.79 23.37 16.01
CA TYR A 218 -0.39 23.07 16.24
C TYR A 218 0.58 23.81 15.30
N ALA A 219 0.32 23.85 13.99
CA ALA A 219 1.22 24.59 13.09
C ALA A 219 1.24 26.09 13.40
N LYS A 220 0.15 26.64 13.96
CA LYS A 220 0.14 28.01 14.48
C LYS A 220 1.04 28.17 15.70
N ILE A 221 1.12 27.17 16.60
CA ILE A 221 2.03 27.17 17.74
C ILE A 221 3.50 27.05 17.30
N VAL A 222 3.77 26.23 16.27
CA VAL A 222 5.10 26.09 15.68
C VAL A 222 5.55 27.36 14.97
N THR A 223 4.69 28.02 14.18
CA THR A 223 5.06 29.29 13.55
C THR A 223 5.30 30.41 14.55
N VAL A 224 4.55 30.44 15.67
CA VAL A 224 4.71 31.43 16.74
C VAL A 224 6.02 31.23 17.53
N SER A 225 6.52 30.00 17.68
CA SER A 225 7.81 29.74 18.34
C SER A 225 9.02 30.09 17.47
N THR A 226 8.92 29.95 16.14
CA THR A 226 9.94 30.43 15.19
C THR A 226 9.94 31.94 14.95
N SER A 227 8.89 32.66 15.35
CA SER A 227 8.75 34.12 15.17
C SER A 227 8.95 34.91 16.46
N SER A 228 9.68 34.36 17.44
CA SER A 228 10.02 35.07 18.69
C SER A 228 11.05 36.20 18.51
N ASP A 229 11.31 36.64 17.27
CA ASP A 229 11.89 37.94 16.92
C ASP A 229 11.04 38.65 15.84
N ALA A 230 9.82 39.10 16.17
CA ALA A 230 9.20 40.34 15.65
C ALA A 230 7.74 40.56 16.09
N ILE A 231 7.57 41.52 17.02
CA ILE A 231 6.50 42.54 17.22
C ILE A 231 5.05 42.31 16.72
N LYS A 232 4.13 42.38 17.70
CA LYS A 232 2.72 42.86 17.78
C LYS A 232 2.02 43.39 16.50
N ASP A 233 0.75 42.98 16.27
CA ASP A 233 -0.45 43.86 16.42
C ASP A 233 -1.82 43.11 16.39
N GLN A 234 -2.88 43.82 16.77
CA GLN A 234 -4.21 43.42 17.31
C GLN A 234 -5.41 43.23 16.33
N ASP A 235 -6.50 42.63 16.88
CA ASP A 235 -7.98 42.75 16.62
C ASP A 235 -8.56 42.26 15.25
N ARG A 236 -9.74 41.62 15.06
CA ARG A 236 -11.05 41.36 15.75
C ARG A 236 -11.90 40.40 14.83
N PRO A 237 -13.19 40.05 15.07
CA PRO A 237 -13.82 39.19 16.09
C PRO A 237 -14.49 37.89 15.53
N LEU A 238 -15.02 37.06 16.45
CA LEU A 238 -15.75 35.80 16.25
C LEU A 238 -17.02 35.90 15.37
N SER A 239 -17.30 34.84 14.59
CA SER A 239 -18.65 34.47 14.16
C SER A 239 -19.00 33.07 14.68
N THR A 240 -20.02 33.03 15.54
CA THR A 240 -20.71 31.85 16.05
C THR A 240 -21.37 31.05 14.91
N SER A 241 -21.22 29.74 14.92
CA SER A 241 -22.14 28.81 14.25
C SER A 241 -22.32 27.58 15.12
N GLU A 242 -23.56 27.17 15.20
CA GLU A 242 -24.18 26.42 16.29
C GLU A 242 -23.64 25.00 16.45
N VAL A 243 -23.49 24.60 17.71
CA VAL A 243 -23.18 23.23 18.13
C VAL A 243 -24.47 22.42 18.06
N LEU A 244 -24.59 21.56 17.05
CA LEU A 244 -25.55 20.46 17.09
C LEU A 244 -24.93 19.33 17.93
N SER A 245 -25.52 19.08 19.09
CA SER A 245 -25.25 17.95 19.96
C SER A 245 -25.71 16.64 19.29
N PRO A 246 -24.83 15.62 19.13
CA PRO A 246 -25.25 14.31 18.67
C PRO A 246 -25.70 13.49 19.88
N ASP A 247 -27.02 13.49 20.10
CA ASP A 247 -27.69 12.55 21.00
C ASP A 247 -28.29 11.44 20.14
N SER A 248 -27.47 10.46 19.77
CA SER A 248 -27.91 9.17 19.26
C SER A 248 -26.85 8.12 19.52
N LYS A 249 -27.26 7.02 20.16
CA LYS A 249 -26.49 5.78 20.25
C LYS A 249 -26.31 5.21 18.84
N GLU A 250 -25.36 5.72 18.08
CA GLU A 250 -24.88 5.08 16.87
C GLU A 250 -23.99 3.90 17.28
N ASP A 251 -24.32 2.70 16.79
CA ASP A 251 -23.44 1.54 16.88
C ASP A 251 -22.04 1.94 16.42
N VAL A 252 -21.06 1.90 17.33
CA VAL A 252 -19.67 2.20 17.00
C VAL A 252 -19.20 1.15 15.99
N PHE A 253 -19.23 1.51 14.71
CA PHE A 253 -18.69 0.67 13.65
C PHE A 253 -17.19 0.53 13.87
N VAL A 254 -16.73 -0.65 14.30
CA VAL A 254 -15.32 -1.00 14.35
C VAL A 254 -14.97 -1.58 12.98
N PRO A 255 -14.17 -0.88 12.14
CA PRO A 255 -13.78 -1.42 10.85
C PRO A 255 -13.02 -2.72 11.05
N GLU A 256 -13.41 -3.78 10.33
CA GLU A 256 -12.70 -5.06 10.38
C GLU A 256 -11.27 -4.89 9.86
N ASP A 257 -10.34 -5.58 10.50
CA ASP A 257 -8.95 -5.54 10.12
C ASP A 257 -8.67 -6.35 8.86
N LEU A 258 -7.93 -5.72 7.96
CA LEU A 258 -7.42 -6.36 6.76
C LEU A 258 -5.96 -6.73 6.89
N PHE A 259 -5.59 -7.71 6.08
CA PHE A 259 -4.28 -8.28 6.03
C PHE A 259 -3.69 -8.14 4.63
N LEU A 260 -2.36 -8.11 4.61
CA LEU A 260 -1.58 -8.21 3.38
C LEU A 260 -1.75 -9.61 2.80
N PRO A 261 -1.92 -9.75 1.47
CA PRO A 261 -2.15 -11.05 0.87
C PRO A 261 -0.85 -11.85 0.76
N GLY A 262 -0.89 -13.11 1.18
CA GLY A 262 0.13 -14.11 0.92
C GLY A 262 1.34 -14.07 1.86
N THR A 263 2.45 -14.65 1.41
CA THR A 263 3.73 -14.66 2.14
C THR A 263 4.33 -13.26 2.13
N LEU A 264 4.82 -12.80 3.29
CA LEU A 264 5.40 -11.46 3.43
C LEU A 264 6.92 -11.50 3.31
N TYR A 265 7.45 -10.49 2.62
CA TYR A 265 8.87 -10.24 2.48
C TYR A 265 9.15 -8.79 2.90
N TYR A 266 9.92 -8.62 3.96
CA TYR A 266 10.24 -7.32 4.52
C TYR A 266 11.66 -6.92 4.15
N LEU A 267 11.79 -5.81 3.45
CA LEU A 267 13.06 -5.16 3.17
C LEU A 267 13.32 -4.21 4.34
N LYS A 268 14.31 -4.55 5.15
CA LYS A 268 14.78 -3.72 6.25
C LYS A 268 15.96 -2.90 5.76
N ARG A 269 15.93 -1.58 5.95
CA ARG A 269 17.09 -0.70 5.78
C ARG A 269 17.95 -0.78 7.03
N ASP A 270 19.23 -1.02 6.83
CA ASP A 270 20.27 -1.01 7.85
C ASP A 270 21.22 0.16 7.50
N ILE A 271 21.45 1.06 8.45
CA ILE A 271 22.31 2.25 8.27
C ILE A 271 23.53 2.06 9.16
N GLU A 272 24.71 2.06 8.54
CA GLU A 272 26.00 2.02 9.25
C GLU A 272 26.73 3.35 9.03
N ASP A 273 27.21 3.97 10.11
CA ASP A 273 28.10 5.13 10.00
C ASP A 273 29.55 4.64 9.87
N ILE A 274 30.08 4.74 8.66
CA ILE A 274 31.47 4.38 8.36
C ILE A 274 32.23 5.68 8.07
N ASN A 275 32.97 6.16 9.07
CA ASN A 275 33.81 7.37 8.98
C ASN A 275 33.03 8.66 8.63
N GLY A 276 31.81 8.83 9.12
CA GLY A 276 30.97 10.01 8.86
C GLY A 276 30.24 9.97 7.52
N VAL A 277 30.26 8.82 6.84
CA VAL A 277 29.45 8.53 5.67
C VAL A 277 28.45 7.45 6.05
N GLU A 278 27.17 7.77 5.97
CA GLU A 278 26.09 6.79 6.13
C GLU A 278 26.11 5.83 4.93
N ASP A 279 26.43 4.57 5.18
CA ASP A 279 26.27 3.49 4.20
C ASP A 279 24.91 2.82 4.44
N GLU A 280 24.07 2.84 3.40
CA GLU A 280 22.73 2.24 3.43
C GLU A 280 22.77 0.86 2.77
N SER A 281 22.43 -0.17 3.54
CA SER A 281 22.26 -1.53 3.06
C SER A 281 20.87 -2.06 3.36
N TYR A 282 20.50 -3.18 2.72
CA TYR A 282 19.18 -3.78 2.94
C TYR A 282 19.25 -5.27 3.24
N THR A 283 18.47 -5.68 4.25
CA THR A 283 18.27 -7.08 4.62
C THR A 283 16.85 -7.54 4.24
N LEU A 284 16.73 -8.73 3.66
CA LEU A 284 15.45 -9.35 3.34
C LEU A 284 15.02 -10.35 4.42
N TRP A 285 13.89 -10.07 5.04
CA TRP A 285 13.25 -10.93 6.03
C TRP A 285 12.00 -11.58 5.42
N ARG A 286 11.75 -12.84 5.76
CA ARG A 286 10.50 -13.52 5.43
C ARG A 286 9.59 -13.49 6.65
N GLY A 287 8.42 -12.89 6.52
CA GLY A 287 7.37 -12.87 7.54
C GLY A 287 6.32 -13.94 7.32
N ASP A 288 5.45 -14.12 8.31
CA ASP A 288 4.38 -15.10 8.26
C ASP A 288 3.15 -14.55 7.51
N ALA A 289 2.43 -15.45 6.83
CA ALA A 289 1.19 -15.06 6.18
C ALA A 289 0.11 -14.73 7.22
N GLY A 290 -0.56 -13.58 7.04
CA GLY A 290 -1.49 -13.06 8.05
C GLY A 290 -0.81 -12.38 9.23
N GLU A 291 0.50 -12.17 9.19
CA GLU A 291 1.16 -11.18 10.03
C GLU A 291 0.64 -9.78 9.70
N ASN A 292 0.69 -8.90 10.70
CA ASN A 292 -0.20 -7.77 10.76
C ASN A 292 0.53 -6.43 10.74
N PHE A 293 0.30 -5.66 9.69
CA PHE A 293 0.89 -4.33 9.49
C PHE A 293 -0.06 -3.22 10.00
N GLN A 294 -0.68 -3.41 11.16
CA GLN A 294 -1.80 -2.57 11.62
C GLN A 294 -1.44 -1.19 12.16
N ARG A 295 -0.17 -0.94 12.46
CA ARG A 295 0.29 0.33 13.01
C ARG A 295 0.95 1.15 11.90
N ILE A 296 0.42 2.34 11.65
CA ILE A 296 1.02 3.33 10.76
C ILE A 296 2.23 3.92 11.50
N LEU A 297 3.39 3.87 10.86
CA LEU A 297 4.63 4.47 11.36
C LEU A 297 4.77 5.85 10.72
N LEU A 298 4.67 6.90 11.54
CA LEU A 298 4.90 8.26 11.07
C LEU A 298 6.42 8.51 11.09
N SER A 299 7.08 8.26 9.97
CA SER A 299 8.50 8.57 9.76
C SER A 299 8.69 9.54 8.59
N GLY A 300 9.83 10.22 8.53
CA GLY A 300 10.17 11.09 7.38
C GLY A 300 10.19 10.34 6.04
N ASN A 301 10.38 9.02 6.08
CA ASN A 301 10.54 8.17 4.90
C ASN A 301 9.26 7.44 4.46
N LEU A 302 8.14 7.59 5.19
CA LEU A 302 6.94 6.76 4.97
C LEU A 302 6.38 6.82 3.54
N ILE A 303 6.51 7.97 2.86
CA ILE A 303 6.09 8.16 1.46
C ILE A 303 7.21 7.76 0.48
N SER A 304 8.47 8.07 0.80
CA SER A 304 9.60 7.74 -0.07
C SER A 304 9.83 6.24 -0.16
N ASP A 305 9.62 5.50 0.92
CA ASP A 305 9.75 4.04 0.96
C ASP A 305 8.71 3.35 0.09
N HIS A 306 7.55 3.98 -0.11
CA HIS A 306 6.53 3.44 -1.00
C HIS A 306 6.93 3.53 -2.49
N LYS A 307 7.88 4.39 -2.89
CA LYS A 307 8.21 4.57 -4.31
C LYS A 307 8.72 3.27 -4.92
N CYS A 308 8.28 2.96 -6.14
CA CYS A 308 8.78 1.81 -6.92
C CYS A 308 10.31 1.77 -6.99
N GLU A 309 10.95 2.93 -7.15
CA GLU A 309 12.41 3.04 -7.24
C GLU A 309 13.08 2.63 -5.93
N SER A 310 12.58 3.08 -4.78
CA SER A 310 13.10 2.72 -3.45
C SER A 310 13.05 1.21 -3.22
N ILE A 311 11.90 0.59 -3.51
CA ILE A 311 11.73 -0.87 -3.40
C ILE A 311 12.66 -1.60 -4.38
N TYR A 312 12.82 -1.08 -5.61
CA TYR A 312 13.72 -1.65 -6.60
C TYR A 312 15.19 -1.59 -6.17
N TYR A 313 15.66 -0.46 -5.63
CA TYR A 313 17.04 -0.32 -5.15
C TYR A 313 17.29 -1.24 -3.95
N ALA A 314 16.37 -1.28 -2.99
CA ALA A 314 16.46 -2.17 -1.84
C ALA A 314 16.53 -3.65 -2.27
N LEU A 315 15.66 -4.09 -3.19
CA LEU A 315 15.70 -5.45 -3.72
C LEU A 315 17.00 -5.74 -4.47
N ARG A 316 17.45 -4.80 -5.30
CA ARG A 316 18.70 -4.96 -6.05
C ARG A 316 19.87 -5.14 -5.10
N ASP A 317 19.88 -4.42 -3.98
CA ASP A 317 20.94 -4.51 -2.99
C ASP A 317 20.95 -5.87 -2.28
N VAL A 318 19.80 -6.31 -1.76
CA VAL A 318 19.61 -7.67 -1.22
C VAL A 318 20.06 -8.74 -2.20
N LEU A 319 19.70 -8.62 -3.48
CA LEU A 319 20.04 -9.65 -4.47
C LEU A 319 21.54 -9.76 -4.74
N LYS A 320 22.36 -8.76 -4.40
CA LYS A 320 23.82 -8.85 -4.49
C LYS A 320 24.41 -9.74 -3.39
N THR A 321 23.74 -9.80 -2.23
CA THR A 321 24.23 -10.51 -1.04
C THR A 321 23.76 -11.97 -0.99
N LEU A 322 22.76 -12.34 -1.80
CA LEU A 322 22.32 -13.72 -1.92
C LEU A 322 23.36 -14.58 -2.65
N PRO A 323 23.65 -15.81 -2.16
CA PRO A 323 24.52 -16.72 -2.88
C PRO A 323 23.95 -17.02 -4.27
N PRO A 324 24.79 -17.13 -5.32
CA PRO A 324 24.31 -17.50 -6.65
C PRO A 324 23.58 -18.83 -6.56
N GLN A 325 22.37 -18.90 -7.13
CA GLN A 325 21.64 -20.17 -7.19
C GLN A 325 22.46 -21.16 -8.01
N GLU A 326 22.92 -22.24 -7.39
CA GLU A 326 23.48 -23.39 -8.10
C GLU A 326 22.43 -23.87 -9.11
N SER A 327 22.81 -23.87 -10.37
CA SER A 327 21.96 -24.31 -11.46
C SER A 327 21.88 -25.83 -11.40
N GLY A 328 20.90 -26.36 -10.65
CA GLY A 328 20.54 -27.78 -10.65
C GLY A 328 19.80 -28.20 -11.91
#